data_AF-A0A2V5PBU5-F1
#
_entry.id   AF-A0A2V5PBU5-F1
#
_cell.length_a   1.000
_cell.length_b   1.000
_cell.length_c   1.000
_cell.angle_alpha   90.00
_cell.angle_beta   90.00
_cell.angle_gamma   90.00
#
_symmetry.space_group_name_H-M   'P 1'
#
loop_
_entity.id
_entity.type
_entity.pdbx_description
1 polymer ?
#
loop_
_entity_poly.entity_id
_entity_poly.type
_entity_poly.pdbx_seq_one_letter_code
_entity_poly.pdbx_strand_id
1 'polypeptide(L)'
;MILRNFDTRNRCFMKGFTGCKTRSVFSISLLASALAFNAFVFQSQAVIINLTHNNSFAQINVDSQAGMFNWTVDGQQQLNQQWFWYRVANNLEEFSIDTISPPSITTPDARTLYTRYNNGAYGVEVDYVLTGFSPGSGHSQISESITITNATASPLAFHFFQYSDFEMAGTAGGDNVALGKNNQGLWNEALQTEGNIVLSEIVSQSSTVPGANHAEANFYPNTLTALNDGAVTTLNDNGGPVGPGDVTWAFEWDFTLDPGSSFGISKLKDIQIPEPSALALISLGLGALALRRRGQRVG
;
A
#
# COMPACT_ATOMS: atom_id res chain seq x y z
N MET A 1 0.66 -17.38 76.75
CA MET A 1 1.09 -18.25 77.87
C MET A 1 0.82 -19.70 77.48
N ILE A 2 1.87 -20.53 77.29
CA ILE A 2 1.86 -22.02 77.38
C ILE A 2 0.97 -22.77 76.34
N LEU A 3 1.51 -23.34 75.25
CA LEU A 3 1.98 -24.76 75.05
C LEU A 3 0.85 -25.83 75.11
N ARG A 4 0.81 -26.99 74.42
CA ARG A 4 1.77 -27.83 73.62
C ARG A 4 1.06 -28.31 72.32
N ASN A 5 1.62 -28.98 71.29
CA ASN A 5 2.84 -29.77 70.99
C ASN A 5 2.86 -31.30 71.32
N PHE A 6 2.49 -32.14 70.34
CA PHE A 6 2.82 -33.58 70.10
C PHE A 6 2.57 -33.82 68.58
N ASP A 7 3.48 -34.21 67.68
CA ASP A 7 4.59 -35.18 67.63
C ASP A 7 4.20 -36.67 67.72
N THR A 8 4.34 -37.38 66.61
CA THR A 8 5.19 -38.60 66.56
C THR A 8 5.53 -38.99 65.11
N ARG A 9 6.81 -39.28 64.88
CA ARG A 9 7.36 -39.79 63.62
C ARG A 9 7.19 -41.32 63.52
N ASN A 10 7.27 -41.86 62.31
CA ASN A 10 7.83 -43.21 62.11
C ASN A 10 8.62 -43.31 60.79
N ARG A 11 9.86 -43.81 60.90
CA ARG A 11 10.71 -44.24 59.77
C ARG A 11 11.21 -45.66 60.07
N CYS A 12 11.09 -46.57 59.10
CA CYS A 12 12.01 -47.69 58.78
C CYS A 12 11.39 -48.45 57.58
N PHE A 13 12.01 -48.64 56.42
CA PHE A 13 13.36 -49.12 56.06
C PHE A 13 13.51 -50.66 56.18
N MET A 14 13.31 -51.39 55.07
CA MET A 14 14.08 -52.57 54.63
C MET A 14 13.69 -52.94 53.19
N LYS A 15 14.66 -52.98 52.25
CA LYS A 15 15.30 -54.19 51.66
C LYS A 15 14.34 -55.11 50.89
N GLY A 16 14.51 -55.17 49.57
CA GLY A 16 13.83 -56.15 48.70
C GLY A 16 14.68 -57.39 48.40
N PHE A 17 14.08 -58.38 47.73
CA PHE A 17 14.77 -59.52 47.11
C PHE A 17 13.98 -60.11 45.94
N THR A 18 14.72 -60.69 44.99
CA THR A 18 14.35 -61.76 44.02
C THR A 18 13.14 -61.57 43.09
N GLY A 19 13.46 -61.51 41.80
CA GLY A 19 12.48 -61.47 40.71
C GLY A 19 11.82 -62.81 40.37
N CYS A 20 10.85 -62.71 39.47
CA CYS A 20 10.20 -63.81 38.79
C CYS A 20 10.26 -63.57 37.28
N LYS A 21 10.64 -64.59 36.50
CA LYS A 21 10.60 -64.57 35.03
C LYS A 21 9.51 -65.53 34.55
N THR A 22 8.53 -65.03 33.80
CA THR A 22 7.70 -65.83 32.89
C THR A 22 7.47 -65.08 31.57
N ARG A 23 7.17 -65.84 30.51
CA ARG A 23 7.38 -65.44 29.11
C ARG A 23 6.15 -64.79 28.46
N SER A 24 6.42 -63.73 27.69
CA SER A 24 5.92 -63.44 26.32
C SER A 24 4.66 -64.18 25.82
N VAL A 25 3.62 -63.41 25.48
CA VAL A 25 2.83 -63.59 24.24
C VAL A 25 2.55 -62.22 23.61
N PHE A 26 2.48 -62.18 22.28
CA PHE A 26 2.17 -61.01 21.45
C PHE A 26 0.81 -60.36 21.75
N SER A 27 0.72 -59.05 21.54
CA SER A 27 -0.40 -58.43 20.82
C SER A 27 0.05 -57.12 20.17
N ILE A 28 0.19 -57.14 18.84
CA ILE A 28 0.28 -55.93 18.02
C ILE A 28 -1.14 -55.38 17.88
N SER A 29 -1.36 -54.12 18.24
CA SER A 29 -2.64 -53.44 18.01
C SER A 29 -2.38 -52.11 17.36
N LEU A 30 -2.26 -52.17 16.03
CA LEU A 30 -2.24 -51.02 15.15
C LEU A 30 -3.62 -50.34 15.21
N LEU A 31 -3.68 -49.06 15.58
CA LEU A 31 -4.83 -48.21 15.27
C LEU A 31 -4.32 -46.78 15.10
N ALA A 32 -3.95 -46.48 13.86
CA ALA A 32 -3.60 -45.14 13.45
C ALA A 32 -4.84 -44.24 13.55
N SER A 33 -4.69 -43.11 14.22
CA SER A 33 -5.64 -42.00 14.18
C SER A 33 -4.87 -40.71 13.96
N ALA A 34 -4.21 -40.62 12.81
CA ALA A 34 -3.78 -39.36 12.27
C ALA A 34 -5.04 -38.59 11.84
N LEU A 35 -5.55 -37.70 12.71
CA LEU A 35 -6.55 -36.73 12.30
C LEU A 35 -5.91 -35.84 11.22
N ALA A 36 -6.28 -36.10 9.97
CA ALA A 36 -6.03 -35.16 8.89
C ALA A 36 -6.92 -33.92 9.13
N PHE A 37 -6.38 -32.96 9.88
CA PHE A 37 -6.86 -31.59 9.87
C PHE A 37 -6.69 -31.07 8.44
N ASN A 38 -7.72 -31.28 7.63
CA ASN A 38 -7.90 -30.56 6.37
C ASN A 38 -8.21 -29.13 6.77
N ALA A 39 -7.15 -28.34 6.97
CA ALA A 39 -7.25 -26.91 7.02
C ALA A 39 -7.85 -26.48 5.67
N PHE A 40 -9.11 -26.07 5.70
CA PHE A 40 -9.71 -25.35 4.58
C PHE A 40 -8.98 -24.01 4.50
N VAL A 41 -7.87 -23.99 3.77
CA VAL A 41 -7.23 -22.76 3.33
C VAL A 41 -8.22 -22.13 2.36
N PHE A 42 -9.00 -21.18 2.85
CA PHE A 42 -9.77 -20.29 2.00
C PHE A 42 -8.77 -19.49 1.17
N GLN A 43 -8.51 -19.93 -0.07
CA GLN A 43 -7.88 -19.07 -1.06
C GLN A 43 -8.84 -17.91 -1.33
N SER A 44 -8.58 -16.74 -0.74
CA SER A 44 -9.12 -15.51 -1.30
C SER A 44 -8.56 -15.40 -2.72
N GLN A 45 -9.45 -15.28 -3.70
CA GLN A 45 -9.04 -14.97 -5.06
C GLN A 45 -8.85 -13.46 -5.11
N ALA A 46 -7.60 -13.02 -5.26
CA ALA A 46 -7.25 -11.62 -5.36
C ALA A 46 -8.14 -10.90 -6.39
N VAL A 47 -8.83 -9.85 -5.95
CA VAL A 47 -9.76 -9.07 -6.76
C VAL A 47 -8.97 -7.95 -7.42
N ILE A 48 -8.36 -8.27 -8.56
CA ILE A 48 -7.55 -7.34 -9.35
C ILE A 48 -8.43 -6.70 -10.43
N ILE A 49 -8.56 -5.38 -10.36
CA ILE A 49 -9.20 -4.55 -11.39
C ILE A 49 -8.13 -3.94 -12.29
N ASN A 50 -8.34 -4.01 -13.60
CA ASN A 50 -7.46 -3.40 -14.59
C ASN A 50 -8.14 -2.15 -15.17
N LEU A 51 -7.47 -1.01 -15.13
CA LEU A 51 -7.86 0.22 -15.82
C LEU A 51 -6.97 0.43 -17.05
N THR A 52 -7.56 0.88 -18.16
CA THR A 52 -6.89 1.07 -19.45
C THR A 52 -7.40 2.36 -20.12
N HIS A 53 -6.50 3.23 -20.58
CA HIS A 53 -6.87 4.39 -21.40
C HIS A 53 -5.67 4.84 -22.25
N ASN A 54 -5.78 4.77 -23.58
CA ASN A 54 -4.72 5.15 -24.53
C ASN A 54 -3.34 4.56 -24.18
N ASN A 55 -2.34 5.38 -23.83
CA ASN A 55 -0.99 4.95 -23.45
C ASN A 55 -0.85 4.46 -22.00
N SER A 56 -1.93 4.45 -21.21
CA SER A 56 -1.89 4.16 -19.78
C SER A 56 -2.66 2.91 -19.39
N PHE A 57 -2.11 2.18 -18.43
CA PHE A 57 -2.65 0.95 -17.86
C PHE A 57 -2.37 0.93 -16.36
N ALA A 58 -3.35 0.58 -15.53
CA ALA A 58 -3.16 0.44 -14.08
C ALA A 58 -3.83 -0.83 -13.55
N GLN A 59 -3.27 -1.41 -12.49
CA GLN A 59 -3.82 -2.58 -11.81
C GLN A 59 -3.98 -2.31 -10.32
N ILE A 60 -5.18 -2.59 -9.82
CA ILE A 60 -5.58 -2.30 -8.44
C ILE A 60 -6.13 -3.58 -7.84
N ASN A 61 -5.41 -4.16 -6.89
CA ASN A 61 -5.92 -5.18 -6.00
C ASN A 61 -6.77 -4.47 -4.93
N VAL A 62 -8.06 -4.81 -4.84
CA VAL A 62 -9.00 -4.15 -3.93
C VAL A 62 -9.42 -5.01 -2.74
N ASP A 63 -8.85 -6.21 -2.58
CA ASP A 63 -9.11 -7.12 -1.45
C ASP A 63 -7.87 -7.37 -0.58
N SER A 64 -6.82 -6.56 -0.74
CA SER A 64 -5.61 -6.62 0.11
C SER A 64 -4.84 -5.31 0.11
N GLN A 65 -3.96 -5.15 1.09
CA GLN A 65 -3.02 -4.03 1.23
C GLN A 65 -2.08 -3.77 0.04
N ALA A 66 -2.00 -4.69 -0.93
CA ALA A 66 -1.21 -4.50 -2.15
C ALA A 66 -1.71 -3.33 -3.00
N GLY A 67 -3.02 -3.02 -2.94
CA GLY A 67 -3.58 -1.81 -3.50
C GLY A 67 -3.33 -1.63 -4.99
N MET A 68 -3.02 -0.39 -5.41
CA MET A 68 -2.56 -0.11 -6.76
C MET A 68 -1.07 -0.48 -6.86
N PHE A 69 -0.77 -1.62 -7.46
CA PHE A 69 0.58 -2.21 -7.53
C PHE A 69 1.23 -2.10 -8.92
N ASN A 70 0.54 -1.50 -9.89
CA ASN A 70 1.06 -1.24 -11.22
C ASN A 70 0.37 0.00 -11.80
N TRP A 71 1.18 0.95 -12.26
CA TRP A 71 0.78 1.98 -13.20
C TRP A 71 1.84 2.02 -14.30
N THR A 72 1.43 1.71 -15.52
CA THR A 72 2.24 1.64 -16.72
C THR A 72 1.90 2.80 -17.65
N VAL A 73 2.93 3.49 -18.16
CA VAL A 73 2.82 4.59 -19.14
C VAL A 73 3.71 4.25 -20.32
N ASP A 74 3.15 4.24 -21.54
CA ASP A 74 3.85 3.88 -22.78
C ASP A 74 4.63 2.53 -22.70
N GLY A 75 4.08 1.59 -21.93
CA GLY A 75 4.64 0.25 -21.74
C GLY A 75 5.74 0.16 -20.66
N GLN A 76 6.04 1.23 -19.93
CA GLN A 76 6.96 1.22 -18.78
C GLN A 76 6.18 1.35 -17.47
N GLN A 77 6.37 0.42 -16.53
CA GLN A 77 5.85 0.51 -15.16
C GLN A 77 6.53 1.66 -14.40
N GLN A 78 5.78 2.36 -13.55
CA GLN A 78 6.23 3.54 -12.80
C GLN A 78 5.86 3.47 -11.30
N LEU A 79 5.13 2.42 -10.89
CA LEU A 79 4.56 2.29 -9.55
C LEU A 79 4.75 0.85 -9.06
N ASN A 80 5.27 0.72 -7.84
CA ASN A 80 5.39 -0.55 -7.11
C ASN A 80 4.20 -0.74 -6.15
N GLN A 81 3.86 0.28 -5.35
CA GLN A 81 2.70 0.23 -4.46
C GLN A 81 2.10 1.61 -4.16
N GLN A 82 0.78 1.72 -4.20
CA GLN A 82 0.03 2.81 -3.57
C GLN A 82 -1.18 2.22 -2.86
N TRP A 83 -1.34 2.51 -1.56
CA TRP A 83 -2.54 2.13 -0.83
C TRP A 83 -2.88 3.07 0.34
N PHE A 84 -3.90 2.70 1.11
CA PHE A 84 -4.50 3.50 2.15
C PHE A 84 -4.61 2.72 3.47
N TRP A 85 -4.23 3.39 4.55
CA TRP A 85 -4.39 2.91 5.93
C TRP A 85 -5.27 3.88 6.71
N TYR A 86 -5.83 3.43 7.82
CA TYR A 86 -6.66 4.23 8.69
C TYR A 86 -6.57 3.78 10.14
N ARG A 87 -6.79 4.71 11.08
CA ARG A 87 -6.98 4.45 12.50
C ARG A 87 -8.17 5.26 13.00
N VAL A 88 -9.08 4.62 13.75
CA VAL A 88 -10.32 5.24 14.26
C VAL A 88 -10.31 5.25 15.78
N ALA A 89 -10.72 6.38 16.36
CA ALA A 89 -10.85 6.57 17.79
C ALA A 89 -9.59 6.12 18.57
N ASN A 90 -9.75 5.17 19.50
CA ASN A 90 -8.68 4.71 20.39
C ASN A 90 -8.05 3.38 19.95
N ASN A 91 -8.13 3.02 18.67
CA ASN A 91 -7.36 1.91 18.12
C ASN A 91 -5.85 2.17 18.36
N LEU A 92 -5.08 1.10 18.60
CA LEU A 92 -3.67 1.17 18.97
C LEU A 92 -2.70 0.88 17.81
N GLU A 93 -3.25 0.68 16.61
CA GLU A 93 -2.55 0.37 15.36
C GLU A 93 -3.35 0.94 14.17
N GLU A 94 -2.67 1.10 13.04
CA GLU A 94 -3.29 1.37 11.74
C GLU A 94 -3.75 0.08 11.04
N PHE A 95 -4.79 0.18 10.20
CA PHE A 95 -5.32 -0.92 9.40
C PHE A 95 -5.44 -0.51 7.94
N SER A 96 -5.21 -1.42 6.98
CA SER A 96 -5.45 -1.13 5.56
C SER A 96 -6.95 -1.09 5.24
N ILE A 97 -7.39 -0.25 4.30
CA ILE A 97 -8.85 -0.01 4.10
C ILE A 97 -9.66 -1.25 3.67
N ASP A 98 -9.00 -2.23 3.06
CA ASP A 98 -9.57 -3.54 2.71
C ASP A 98 -10.03 -4.36 3.92
N THR A 99 -9.53 -4.07 5.14
CA THR A 99 -9.99 -4.74 6.37
C THR A 99 -11.34 -4.22 6.88
N ILE A 100 -11.86 -3.10 6.37
CA ILE A 100 -13.14 -2.52 6.81
C ILE A 100 -14.30 -3.46 6.47
N SER A 101 -14.32 -3.95 5.24
CA SER A 101 -15.28 -4.94 4.72
C SER A 101 -14.77 -5.48 3.38
N PRO A 102 -15.30 -6.60 2.87
CA PRO A 102 -15.18 -6.91 1.45
C PRO A 102 -15.61 -5.71 0.59
N PRO A 103 -14.90 -5.40 -0.51
CA PRO A 103 -15.20 -4.25 -1.35
C PRO A 103 -16.50 -4.43 -2.14
N SER A 104 -17.34 -3.39 -2.18
CA SER A 104 -18.30 -3.21 -3.27
C SER A 104 -17.59 -2.51 -4.43
N ILE A 105 -17.73 -3.03 -5.64
CA ILE A 105 -16.94 -2.63 -6.82
C ILE A 105 -17.88 -2.25 -7.96
N THR A 106 -17.58 -1.16 -8.66
CA THR A 106 -18.26 -0.80 -9.92
C THR A 106 -17.25 -0.22 -10.90
N THR A 107 -17.25 -0.72 -12.13
CA THR A 107 -16.43 -0.23 -13.24
C THR A 107 -17.35 0.24 -14.38
N PRO A 108 -17.73 1.52 -14.44
CA PRO A 108 -18.65 2.04 -15.47
C PRO A 108 -18.12 1.90 -16.90
N ASP A 109 -16.79 1.99 -17.04
CA ASP A 109 -16.04 1.84 -18.28
C ASP A 109 -14.65 1.26 -17.99
N ALA A 110 -13.80 1.17 -19.02
CA ALA A 110 -12.46 0.60 -18.91
C ALA A 110 -11.44 1.50 -18.20
N ARG A 111 -11.78 2.75 -17.83
CA ARG A 111 -10.85 3.73 -17.23
C ARG A 111 -11.27 4.21 -15.84
N THR A 112 -12.45 3.77 -15.36
CA THR A 112 -13.08 4.23 -14.13
C THR A 112 -13.35 3.06 -13.19
N LEU A 113 -12.95 3.20 -11.92
CA LEU A 113 -13.21 2.24 -10.85
C LEU A 113 -13.77 2.98 -9.64
N TYR A 114 -14.92 2.54 -9.15
CA TYR A 114 -15.46 2.93 -7.85
C TYR A 114 -15.34 1.75 -6.89
N THR A 115 -14.72 1.97 -5.74
CA THR A 115 -14.62 1.00 -4.64
C THR A 115 -15.26 1.55 -3.38
N ARG A 116 -15.93 0.69 -2.61
CA ARG A 116 -16.51 1.05 -1.32
C ARG A 116 -16.30 -0.05 -0.29
N TYR A 117 -15.74 0.34 0.83
CA TYR A 117 -15.59 -0.47 2.04
C TYR A 117 -16.49 0.15 3.12
N ASN A 118 -17.39 -0.63 3.72
CA ASN A 118 -18.37 -0.10 4.68
C ASN A 118 -18.86 -1.21 5.62
N ASN A 119 -18.63 -1.05 6.92
CA ASN A 119 -19.05 -2.00 7.96
C ASN A 119 -20.38 -1.60 8.65
N GLY A 120 -21.02 -0.52 8.20
CA GLY A 120 -22.26 0.02 8.76
C GLY A 120 -22.05 1.03 9.91
N ALA A 121 -20.85 1.12 10.50
CA ALA A 121 -20.48 2.17 11.44
C ALA A 121 -19.72 3.30 10.72
N TYR A 122 -18.80 2.95 9.82
CA TYR A 122 -18.09 3.88 8.97
C TYR A 122 -17.74 3.22 7.63
N GLY A 123 -17.34 4.03 6.66
CA GLY A 123 -16.89 3.54 5.37
C GLY A 123 -15.95 4.49 4.64
N VAL A 124 -15.20 3.91 3.71
CA VAL A 124 -14.30 4.60 2.78
C VAL A 124 -14.73 4.24 1.36
N GLU A 125 -14.96 5.25 0.54
CA GLU A 125 -15.13 5.13 -0.91
C GLU A 125 -13.86 5.64 -1.58
N VAL A 126 -13.33 4.94 -2.58
CA VAL A 126 -12.21 5.41 -3.42
C VAL A 126 -12.58 5.24 -4.89
N ASP A 127 -12.66 6.37 -5.58
CA ASP A 127 -12.98 6.49 -6.99
C ASP A 127 -11.73 6.86 -7.78
N TYR A 128 -11.37 6.03 -8.76
CA TYR A 128 -10.21 6.19 -9.64
C TYR A 128 -10.67 6.53 -11.05
N VAL A 129 -10.00 7.49 -11.70
CA VAL A 129 -10.13 7.77 -13.14
C VAL A 129 -8.75 7.83 -13.79
N LEU A 130 -8.44 6.81 -14.59
CA LEU A 130 -7.22 6.74 -15.39
C LEU A 130 -7.35 7.61 -16.64
N THR A 131 -6.31 8.37 -16.97
CA THR A 131 -6.27 9.27 -18.14
C THR A 131 -4.93 9.18 -18.85
N GLY A 132 -4.77 8.20 -19.74
CA GLY A 132 -3.66 8.20 -20.70
C GLY A 132 -3.88 9.15 -21.87
N PHE A 133 -2.79 9.70 -22.38
CA PHE A 133 -2.69 10.57 -23.55
C PHE A 133 -2.25 9.78 -24.79
N SER A 134 -1.82 10.45 -25.86
CA SER A 134 -1.40 9.80 -27.10
C SER A 134 -0.27 8.77 -26.87
N PRO A 135 -0.30 7.59 -27.52
CA PRO A 135 0.83 6.66 -27.53
C PRO A 135 2.12 7.34 -27.97
N GLY A 136 3.19 7.12 -27.20
CA GLY A 136 4.51 7.73 -27.34
C GLY A 136 4.70 9.05 -26.58
N SER A 137 3.64 9.66 -26.03
CA SER A 137 3.73 10.99 -25.40
C SER A 137 4.45 11.02 -24.06
N GLY A 138 4.59 9.88 -23.38
CA GLY A 138 5.15 9.79 -22.03
C GLY A 138 4.30 10.46 -20.96
N HIS A 139 3.08 10.91 -21.29
CA HIS A 139 2.20 11.65 -20.38
C HIS A 139 0.99 10.79 -19.97
N SER A 140 0.65 10.79 -18.68
CA SER A 140 -0.54 10.12 -18.14
C SER A 140 -0.95 10.72 -16.80
N GLN A 141 -2.21 10.55 -16.45
CA GLN A 141 -2.78 11.00 -15.17
C GLN A 141 -3.64 9.92 -14.51
N ILE A 142 -3.70 9.95 -13.18
CA ILE A 142 -4.72 9.26 -12.37
C ILE A 142 -5.35 10.29 -11.45
N SER A 143 -6.67 10.45 -11.53
CA SER A 143 -7.44 11.19 -10.53
C SER A 143 -8.00 10.22 -9.50
N GLU A 144 -7.90 10.59 -8.22
CA GLU A 144 -8.46 9.83 -7.11
C GLU A 144 -9.39 10.74 -6.28
N SER A 145 -10.58 10.25 -5.96
CA SER A 145 -11.50 10.89 -5.00
C SER A 145 -11.83 9.91 -3.88
N ILE A 146 -11.60 10.31 -2.64
CA ILE A 146 -11.84 9.52 -1.44
C ILE A 146 -12.95 10.18 -0.64
N THR A 147 -13.98 9.40 -0.27
CA THR A 147 -15.04 9.84 0.65
C THR A 147 -15.04 8.96 1.89
N ILE A 148 -14.81 9.56 3.06
CA ILE A 148 -14.80 8.87 4.36
C ILE A 148 -16.06 9.27 5.10
N THR A 149 -16.87 8.31 5.56
CA THR A 149 -18.22 8.56 6.12
C THR A 149 -18.35 7.99 7.53
N ASN A 150 -18.94 8.77 8.44
CA ASN A 150 -19.36 8.32 9.76
C ASN A 150 -20.88 8.03 9.75
N ALA A 151 -21.27 6.76 9.86
CA ALA A 151 -22.66 6.33 9.94
C ALA A 151 -23.16 6.11 11.37
N THR A 152 -22.32 6.38 12.39
CA THR A 152 -22.71 6.27 13.80
C THR A 152 -23.43 7.51 14.32
N ALA A 153 -24.00 7.39 15.53
CA ALA A 153 -24.61 8.51 16.25
C ALA A 153 -23.63 9.34 17.10
N SER A 154 -22.32 9.10 16.99
CA SER A 154 -21.27 9.75 17.79
C SER A 154 -20.14 10.29 16.89
N PRO A 155 -19.44 11.36 17.27
CA PRO A 155 -18.26 11.80 16.53
C PRO A 155 -17.18 10.71 16.50
N LEU A 156 -16.49 10.56 15.36
CA LEU A 156 -15.35 9.64 15.20
C LEU A 156 -14.09 10.45 14.89
N ALA A 157 -13.07 10.32 15.73
CA ALA A 157 -11.72 10.74 15.37
C ALA A 157 -11.15 9.77 14.33
N PHE A 158 -10.67 10.29 13.22
CA PHE A 158 -10.05 9.55 12.12
C PHE A 158 -8.64 10.07 11.88
N HIS A 159 -7.73 9.11 11.70
CA HIS A 159 -6.42 9.31 11.10
C HIS A 159 -6.45 8.51 9.80
N PHE A 160 -6.29 9.16 8.67
CA PHE A 160 -6.30 8.52 7.35
C PHE A 160 -4.95 8.71 6.68
N PHE A 161 -4.40 7.64 6.12
CA PHE A 161 -3.06 7.61 5.57
C PHE A 161 -3.10 7.21 4.10
N GLN A 162 -2.32 7.90 3.29
CA GLN A 162 -1.89 7.44 1.97
C GLN A 162 -0.41 7.08 2.06
N TYR A 163 -0.04 5.91 1.53
CA TYR A 163 1.34 5.55 1.23
C TYR A 163 1.50 5.39 -0.28
N SER A 164 2.66 5.80 -0.78
CA SER A 164 3.04 5.76 -2.19
C SER A 164 4.51 5.36 -2.34
N ASP A 165 4.75 4.47 -3.28
CA ASP A 165 6.03 3.84 -3.60
C ASP A 165 6.09 3.69 -5.12
N PHE A 166 6.75 4.67 -5.75
CA PHE A 166 6.92 4.76 -7.19
C PHE A 166 8.35 4.35 -7.55
N GLU A 167 8.48 3.22 -8.25
CA GLU A 167 9.71 2.83 -8.93
C GLU A 167 9.68 3.42 -10.34
N MET A 168 10.16 4.66 -10.52
CA MET A 168 10.16 5.26 -11.85
C MET A 168 11.17 4.57 -12.77
N ALA A 169 10.87 4.63 -14.08
CA ALA A 169 11.50 3.79 -15.11
C ALA A 169 11.47 2.26 -14.85
N GLY A 170 10.72 1.79 -13.85
CA GLY A 170 10.69 0.39 -13.44
C GLY A 170 11.92 -0.05 -12.64
N THR A 171 12.54 0.87 -11.88
CA THR A 171 13.64 0.55 -10.96
C THR A 171 13.50 1.27 -9.62
N ALA A 172 13.65 0.53 -8.52
CA ALA A 172 13.71 1.04 -7.14
C ALA A 172 14.99 1.82 -6.81
N GLY A 173 15.45 2.74 -7.66
CA GLY A 173 16.74 3.36 -7.44
C GLY A 173 17.13 4.42 -8.43
N GLY A 174 17.24 5.65 -7.94
CA GLY A 174 17.49 6.85 -8.75
C GLY A 174 16.49 7.95 -8.44
N ASP A 175 15.36 7.57 -7.85
CA ASP A 175 14.28 8.43 -7.41
C ASP A 175 14.71 9.42 -6.33
N ASN A 176 14.15 10.62 -6.44
CA ASN A 176 14.23 11.69 -5.45
C ASN A 176 12.82 12.20 -5.21
N VAL A 177 12.38 12.31 -3.96
CA VAL A 177 11.07 12.87 -3.61
C VAL A 177 11.20 14.10 -2.72
N ALA A 178 10.37 15.10 -2.97
CA ALA A 178 10.14 16.24 -2.09
C ALA A 178 8.64 16.54 -1.97
N LEU A 179 8.21 16.96 -0.79
CA LEU A 179 6.81 17.26 -0.47
C LEU A 179 6.59 18.76 -0.27
N GLY A 180 5.43 19.25 -0.70
CA GLY A 180 5.05 20.66 -0.66
C GLY A 180 3.87 20.93 0.28
N LYS A 181 3.83 22.16 0.81
CA LYS A 181 2.76 22.67 1.68
C LYS A 181 2.04 23.84 1.00
N ASN A 182 0.74 23.90 1.21
CA ASN A 182 -0.10 24.99 0.74
C ASN A 182 0.07 26.26 1.59
N ASN A 183 -0.59 27.34 1.17
CA ASN A 183 -0.60 28.62 1.90
C ASN A 183 -1.20 28.55 3.32
N GLN A 184 -1.78 27.41 3.73
CA GLN A 184 -2.32 27.16 5.07
C GLN A 184 -1.35 26.32 5.93
N GLY A 185 -0.20 25.90 5.38
CA GLY A 185 0.80 25.09 6.09
C GLY A 185 0.51 23.59 6.14
N LEU A 186 -0.47 23.11 5.36
CA LEU A 186 -0.87 21.71 5.25
C LEU A 186 -0.25 21.09 3.99
N TRP A 187 0.16 19.83 4.07
CA TRP A 187 0.84 19.13 2.98
C TRP A 187 -0.13 18.80 1.85
N ASN A 188 0.18 19.17 0.62
CA ASN A 188 -0.76 18.99 -0.50
C ASN A 188 -0.09 18.61 -1.82
N GLU A 189 1.23 18.48 -1.84
CA GLU A 189 2.03 18.29 -3.04
C GLU A 189 3.09 17.22 -2.78
N ALA A 190 3.26 16.30 -3.72
CA ALA A 190 4.42 15.42 -3.79
C ALA A 190 5.05 15.57 -5.19
N LEU A 191 6.36 15.69 -5.25
CA LEU A 191 7.14 15.73 -6.48
C LEU A 191 8.21 14.66 -6.40
N GLN A 192 8.14 13.67 -7.29
CA GLN A 192 9.17 12.64 -7.41
C GLN A 192 9.85 12.75 -8.78
N THR A 193 11.18 12.63 -8.83
CA THR A 193 11.98 12.71 -10.05
C THR A 193 13.05 11.63 -10.15
N GLU A 194 13.20 11.06 -11.35
CA GLU A 194 14.25 10.10 -11.68
C GLU A 194 14.78 10.43 -13.09
N GLY A 195 16.02 10.95 -13.13
CA GLY A 195 16.61 11.51 -14.34
C GLY A 195 15.79 12.67 -14.92
N ASN A 196 15.03 12.39 -15.99
CA ASN A 196 14.12 13.36 -16.64
C ASN A 196 12.63 13.03 -16.39
N ILE A 197 12.31 11.89 -15.77
CA ILE A 197 10.93 11.52 -15.43
C ILE A 197 10.50 12.38 -14.25
N VAL A 198 9.27 12.91 -14.33
CA VAL A 198 8.66 13.70 -13.27
C VAL A 198 7.27 13.15 -12.98
N LEU A 199 7.05 12.74 -11.73
CA LEU A 199 5.73 12.52 -11.15
C LEU A 199 5.41 13.71 -10.24
N SER A 200 4.18 14.21 -10.35
CA SER A 200 3.59 15.10 -9.35
C SER A 200 2.26 14.55 -8.85
N GLU A 201 2.00 14.66 -7.55
CA GLU A 201 0.65 14.57 -6.98
C GLU A 201 0.27 15.92 -6.39
N ILE A 202 -0.96 16.36 -6.65
CA ILE A 202 -1.56 17.55 -6.02
C ILE A 202 -2.90 17.16 -5.40
N VAL A 203 -3.04 17.41 -4.10
CA VAL A 203 -4.30 17.34 -3.36
C VAL A 203 -5.08 18.64 -3.58
N SER A 204 -6.27 18.52 -4.16
CA SER A 204 -7.16 19.63 -4.48
C SER A 204 -7.73 20.27 -3.22
N GLN A 205 -7.71 21.60 -3.16
CA GLN A 205 -8.29 22.34 -2.03
C GLN A 205 -9.79 22.55 -2.26
N SER A 206 -10.62 21.79 -1.55
CA SER A 206 -12.00 22.20 -1.27
C SER A 206 -12.02 23.13 -0.05
N SER A 207 -12.93 24.09 -0.02
CA SER A 207 -12.98 25.16 0.97
C SER A 207 -13.29 24.74 2.41
N THR A 208 -13.51 23.45 2.66
CA THR A 208 -13.78 22.88 3.99
C THR A 208 -12.70 21.93 4.52
N VAL A 209 -11.87 21.29 3.67
CA VAL A 209 -10.65 20.59 4.12
C VAL A 209 -9.54 20.63 3.04
N PRO A 210 -8.32 21.15 3.33
CA PRO A 210 -7.27 21.32 2.32
C PRO A 210 -5.88 20.77 2.73
N GLY A 211 -5.48 19.62 2.18
CA GLY A 211 -4.18 19.02 2.46
C GLY A 211 -4.10 18.25 3.80
N ALA A 212 -3.02 17.51 3.97
CA ALA A 212 -2.73 16.61 5.08
C ALA A 212 -2.06 17.36 6.25
N ASN A 213 -2.30 16.86 7.46
CA ASN A 213 -1.78 17.40 8.72
C ASN A 213 -0.28 17.10 8.83
N HIS A 214 0.08 15.85 8.58
CA HIS A 214 1.45 15.35 8.58
C HIS A 214 1.79 14.68 7.23
N ALA A 215 3.08 14.58 6.95
CA ALA A 215 3.60 13.89 5.78
C ALA A 215 4.99 13.34 6.07
N GLU A 216 5.42 12.37 5.26
CA GLU A 216 6.76 11.80 5.37
C GLU A 216 7.28 11.43 3.98
N ALA A 217 8.45 11.93 3.63
CA ALA A 217 9.33 11.35 2.62
C ALA A 217 10.37 10.47 3.34
N ASN A 218 10.63 9.27 2.84
CA ASN A 218 11.56 8.32 3.46
C ASN A 218 12.23 7.42 2.42
N PHE A 219 13.15 6.58 2.86
CA PHE A 219 13.61 5.43 2.08
C PHE A 219 12.75 4.20 2.39
N TYR A 220 12.49 3.38 1.38
CA TYR A 220 11.83 2.08 1.55
C TYR A 220 12.65 1.17 2.50
N PRO A 221 12.01 0.34 3.36
CA PRO A 221 10.56 0.16 3.58
C PRO A 221 10.04 0.92 4.81
N ASN A 222 10.70 1.99 5.25
CA ASN A 222 10.53 2.53 6.63
C ASN A 222 9.07 2.90 6.94
N THR A 223 8.43 3.71 6.09
CA THR A 223 7.05 4.19 6.30
C THR A 223 6.04 3.05 6.23
N LEU A 224 6.19 2.11 5.28
CA LEU A 224 5.33 0.93 5.17
C LEU A 224 5.48 -0.01 6.38
N THR A 225 6.69 -0.10 6.94
CA THR A 225 6.94 -0.90 8.14
C THR A 225 6.19 -0.31 9.34
N ALA A 226 6.26 1.01 9.55
CA ALA A 226 5.56 1.68 10.64
C ALA A 226 4.04 1.48 10.55
N LEU A 227 3.44 1.69 9.37
CA LEU A 227 2.00 1.49 9.14
C LEU A 227 1.49 0.05 9.35
N ASN A 228 2.37 -0.93 9.61
CA ASN A 228 2.04 -2.33 9.78
C ASN A 228 2.77 -3.00 10.97
N ASP A 229 3.33 -2.22 11.91
CA ASP A 229 4.09 -2.78 13.05
C ASP A 229 3.25 -3.14 14.29
N GLY A 230 1.96 -2.78 14.29
CA GLY A 230 1.03 -3.00 15.40
C GLY A 230 1.09 -1.92 16.50
N ALA A 231 1.69 -0.77 16.21
CA ALA A 231 1.68 0.43 17.05
C ALA A 231 1.03 1.62 16.32
N VAL A 232 0.85 2.73 17.05
CA VAL A 232 0.32 3.98 16.48
C VAL A 232 1.42 4.72 15.73
N THR A 233 1.18 4.98 14.45
CA THR A 233 2.00 5.87 13.62
C THR A 233 1.51 7.32 13.67
N THR A 234 2.46 8.24 13.60
CA THR A 234 2.27 9.64 13.17
C THR A 234 3.45 9.99 12.27
N LEU A 235 3.19 10.52 11.09
CA LEU A 235 4.22 10.83 10.10
C LEU A 235 5.14 11.96 10.59
N ASN A 236 6.44 11.85 10.30
CA ASN A 236 7.47 12.64 10.99
C ASN A 236 7.69 14.09 10.50
N ASP A 237 6.82 14.59 9.60
CA ASP A 237 6.92 15.90 8.93
C ASP A 237 8.20 16.13 8.09
N ASN A 238 8.92 15.06 7.72
CA ASN A 238 10.04 15.15 6.78
C ASN A 238 9.53 15.37 5.35
N GLY A 239 9.52 16.62 4.87
CA GLY A 239 9.21 16.94 3.48
C GLY A 239 10.32 16.61 2.47
N GLY A 240 11.46 16.09 2.91
CA GLY A 240 12.61 15.85 2.04
C GLY A 240 13.38 17.14 1.66
N PRO A 241 14.17 17.12 0.56
CA PRO A 241 14.27 16.03 -0.41
C PRO A 241 14.89 14.75 0.20
N VAL A 242 14.38 13.59 -0.22
CA VAL A 242 14.97 12.27 0.04
C VAL A 242 15.34 11.64 -1.30
N GLY A 243 16.54 11.07 -1.40
CA GLY A 243 17.10 10.50 -2.63
C GLY A 243 18.56 10.94 -2.87
N PRO A 244 19.20 10.43 -3.94
CA PRO A 244 18.69 9.41 -4.85
C PRO A 244 18.67 8.02 -4.20
N GLY A 245 17.63 7.23 -4.44
CA GLY A 245 17.52 5.86 -3.93
C GLY A 245 16.15 5.24 -4.16
N ASP A 246 15.80 4.27 -3.33
CA ASP A 246 14.47 3.66 -3.23
C ASP A 246 13.64 4.51 -2.24
N VAL A 247 12.74 5.36 -2.75
CA VAL A 247 12.09 6.41 -1.94
C VAL A 247 10.57 6.25 -1.90
N THR A 248 10.03 6.44 -0.69
CA THR A 248 8.60 6.36 -0.40
C THR A 248 8.10 7.71 0.08
N TRP A 249 6.80 7.96 -0.10
CA TRP A 249 6.16 9.11 0.53
C TRP A 249 4.75 8.81 1.01
N ALA A 250 4.34 9.55 2.04
CA ALA A 250 3.04 9.39 2.68
C ALA A 250 2.43 10.72 3.14
N PHE A 251 1.10 10.72 3.25
CA PHE A 251 0.29 11.81 3.78
C PHE A 251 -0.66 11.29 4.87
N GLU A 252 -0.85 12.04 5.94
CA GLU A 252 -1.72 11.73 7.08
C GLU A 252 -2.72 12.88 7.33
N TRP A 253 -4.01 12.57 7.30
CA TRP A 253 -5.11 13.49 7.59
C TRP A 253 -5.73 13.16 8.95
N ASP A 254 -5.72 14.13 9.86
CA ASP A 254 -6.33 14.04 11.19
C ASP A 254 -7.57 14.90 11.27
N PHE A 255 -8.71 14.28 11.56
CA PHE A 255 -9.99 14.98 11.62
C PHE A 255 -11.00 14.27 12.54
N THR A 256 -12.04 15.01 12.93
CA THR A 256 -13.21 14.43 13.60
C THR A 256 -14.39 14.49 12.65
N LEU A 257 -15.00 13.35 12.36
CA LEU A 257 -16.26 13.24 11.63
C LEU A 257 -17.44 13.31 12.59
N ASP A 258 -18.29 14.32 12.42
CA ASP A 258 -19.58 14.40 13.11
C ASP A 258 -20.53 13.23 12.72
N PRO A 259 -21.52 12.90 13.56
CA PRO A 259 -22.52 11.87 13.25
C PRO A 259 -23.22 12.10 11.91
N GLY A 260 -23.23 11.09 11.04
CA GLY A 260 -23.87 11.17 9.72
C GLY A 260 -23.16 12.05 8.69
N SER A 261 -21.95 12.55 8.99
CA SER A 261 -21.16 13.40 8.09
C SER A 261 -20.14 12.62 7.27
N SER A 262 -19.54 13.29 6.28
CA SER A 262 -18.45 12.76 5.48
C SER A 262 -17.33 13.79 5.26
N PHE A 263 -16.15 13.28 4.93
CA PHE A 263 -14.91 13.99 4.64
C PHE A 263 -14.43 13.57 3.25
N GLY A 264 -14.04 14.55 2.42
CA GLY A 264 -13.63 14.31 1.04
C GLY A 264 -12.19 14.71 0.79
N ILE A 265 -11.42 13.85 0.13
CA ILE A 265 -10.09 14.14 -0.42
C ILE A 265 -10.17 13.94 -1.92
N SER A 266 -9.72 14.91 -2.73
CA SER A 266 -9.57 14.72 -4.17
C SER A 266 -8.15 15.09 -4.58
N LYS A 267 -7.53 14.29 -5.43
CA LYS A 267 -6.14 14.49 -5.87
C LYS A 267 -5.93 14.08 -7.32
N LEU A 268 -4.88 14.63 -7.91
CA LEU A 268 -4.43 14.34 -9.26
C LEU A 268 -2.96 13.91 -9.22
N LYS A 269 -2.67 12.71 -9.69
CA LYS A 269 -1.33 12.25 -10.07
C LYS A 269 -1.12 12.56 -11.56
N ASP A 270 -0.02 13.23 -11.90
CA ASP A 270 0.42 13.55 -13.26
C ASP A 270 1.87 13.09 -13.44
N ILE A 271 2.14 12.25 -14.44
CA ILE A 271 3.48 11.75 -14.74
C ILE A 271 3.88 12.08 -16.17
N GLN A 272 5.10 12.59 -16.32
CA GLN A 272 5.68 13.04 -17.58
C GLN A 272 7.05 12.38 -17.79
N ILE A 273 7.18 11.64 -18.89
CA ILE A 273 8.39 10.96 -19.34
C ILE A 273 8.84 11.63 -20.65
N PRO A 274 9.83 12.55 -20.63
CA PRO A 274 10.29 13.24 -21.84
C PRO A 274 10.83 12.27 -22.90
N GLU A 275 10.32 12.34 -24.13
CA GLU A 275 10.65 11.42 -25.23
C GLU A 275 12.18 11.27 -25.43
N PRO A 276 12.79 10.11 -25.13
CA PRO A 276 14.23 9.91 -25.30
C PRO A 276 14.66 9.78 -26.76
N SER A 277 13.70 9.54 -27.66
CA SER A 277 13.93 8.85 -28.94
C SER A 277 13.69 9.70 -30.19
N ALA A 278 12.87 10.75 -30.16
CA ALA A 278 12.63 11.60 -31.33
C ALA A 278 13.93 12.22 -31.87
N LEU A 279 14.77 12.79 -30.99
CA LEU A 279 16.07 13.36 -31.38
C LEU A 279 17.08 12.28 -31.82
N ALA A 280 17.04 11.09 -31.22
CA ALA A 280 17.87 9.96 -31.63
C ALA A 280 17.49 9.48 -33.05
N LEU A 281 16.20 9.34 -33.35
CA LEU A 281 15.70 8.93 -34.66
C LEU A 281 15.90 10.01 -35.72
N ILE A 282 15.72 11.29 -35.37
CA ILE A 282 16.04 12.43 -36.25
C ILE A 282 17.55 12.45 -36.56
N SER A 283 18.42 12.28 -35.56
CA SER A 283 19.87 12.29 -35.79
C SER A 283 20.36 11.07 -36.60
N LEU A 284 19.78 9.88 -36.39
CA LEU A 284 20.02 8.71 -37.23
C LEU A 284 19.50 8.90 -38.66
N GLY A 285 18.31 9.47 -38.83
CA GLY A 285 17.74 9.79 -40.15
C GLY A 285 18.57 10.82 -40.93
N LEU A 286 18.99 11.89 -40.26
CA LEU A 286 19.90 12.90 -40.82
C LEU A 286 21.29 12.32 -41.13
N GLY A 287 21.82 11.46 -40.26
CA GLY A 287 23.08 10.74 -40.48
C GLY A 287 23.01 9.82 -41.70
N ALA A 288 21.94 9.04 -41.84
CA ALA A 288 21.71 8.19 -43.01
C ALA A 288 21.55 9.01 -44.30
N LEU A 289 20.85 10.15 -44.27
CA LEU A 289 20.73 11.07 -45.40
C LEU A 289 22.08 11.69 -45.79
N ALA A 290 22.91 12.07 -44.81
CA ALA A 290 24.25 12.61 -45.06
C ALA A 290 25.18 11.57 -45.70
N LEU A 291 25.17 10.32 -45.20
CA LEU A 291 25.92 9.20 -45.78
C LEU A 291 25.45 8.88 -47.21
N ARG A 292 24.14 8.84 -47.46
CA ARG A 292 23.58 8.61 -48.80
C ARG A 292 23.99 9.68 -49.80
N ARG A 293 23.97 10.97 -49.41
CA ARG A 293 24.45 12.08 -50.26
C ARG A 293 25.96 12.02 -50.55
N ARG A 294 26.76 11.45 -49.64
CA ARG A 294 28.20 11.27 -49.85
C ARG A 294 28.50 10.17 -50.87
N GLY A 295 27.73 9.09 -50.90
CA GLY A 295 27.84 8.03 -51.90
C GLY A 295 27.48 8.47 -53.32
N GLN A 296 26.52 9.38 -53.49
CA GLN A 296 26.07 9.87 -54.79
C GLN A 296 27.00 10.89 -55.48
N ARG A 297 28.15 11.24 -54.88
CA ARG A 297 29.15 12.18 -55.44
C ARG A 297 30.43 11.50 -55.94
N VAL A 298 30.44 10.17 -56.03
CA VAL A 298 31.61 9.34 -56.41
C VAL A 298 31.27 8.42 -57.60
N GLY A 299 30.28 8.80 -58.41
CA GLY A 299 29.88 8.14 -59.66
C GLY A 299 29.75 9.17 -60.79
#